data_AF-A0A1I1K8I6-F1
#
_entry.id   AF-A0A1I1K8I6-F1
#
_cell.length_a   1.000
_cell.length_b   1.000
_cell.length_c   1.000
_cell.angle_alpha   90.00
_cell.angle_beta   90.00
_cell.angle_gamma   90.00
#
_symmetry.space_group_name_H-M   'P 1'
#
loop_
_entity.id
_entity.type
_entity.pdbx_description
1 polymer ?
#
loop_
_entity_poly.entity_id
_entity_poly.type
_entity_poly.pdbx_seq_one_letter_code
_entity_poly.pdbx_strand_id
1 'polypeptide(L)'
;MFTIEHEFDSTLITLVDDEADTMLQEDVVINAFAECVTIEQYDPRQDNVQKITLSMAQLRDLAAAFNLPEGSYTLRPSEQD
;
A
#
# COMPACT_ATOMS: atom_id res chain seq x y z
N MET A 1 12.47 -2.63 7.17
CA MET A 1 13.10 -3.12 5.90
C MET A 1 12.04 -3.33 4.82
N PHE A 2 12.38 -3.40 3.52
CA PHE A 2 11.44 -3.84 2.47
C PHE A 2 12.11 -4.63 1.34
N THR A 3 11.33 -5.45 0.63
CA THR A 3 11.74 -6.17 -0.59
C THR A 3 10.79 -5.86 -1.74
N ILE A 4 11.25 -6.05 -2.98
CA ILE A 4 10.46 -5.88 -4.21
C ILE A 4 10.73 -7.07 -5.12
N GLU A 5 9.67 -7.74 -5.52
CA GLU A 5 9.69 -8.92 -6.40
C GLU A 5 8.73 -8.69 -7.56
N HIS A 6 9.13 -9.09 -8.76
CA HIS A 6 8.30 -8.96 -9.96
C HIS A 6 7.73 -10.34 -10.30
N GLU A 7 6.40 -10.44 -10.22
CA GLU A 7 5.64 -11.61 -10.64
C GLU A 7 5.12 -11.40 -12.07
N PHE A 8 4.41 -12.39 -12.61
CA PHE A 8 3.91 -12.33 -14.00
C PHE A 8 2.93 -11.17 -14.23
N ASP A 9 2.03 -10.92 -13.28
CA ASP A 9 0.92 -9.96 -13.41
C ASP A 9 0.94 -8.85 -12.33
N SER A 10 1.92 -8.87 -11.41
CA SER A 10 2.02 -7.90 -10.34
C SER A 10 3.47 -7.64 -9.91
N THR A 11 3.67 -6.52 -9.23
CA THR A 11 4.86 -6.30 -8.40
C THR A 11 4.49 -6.54 -6.95
N LEU A 12 5.17 -7.50 -6.31
CA LEU A 12 5.01 -7.83 -4.91
C LEU A 12 6.02 -7.03 -4.07
N ILE A 13 5.52 -6.31 -3.08
CA ILE A 13 6.35 -5.53 -2.15
C ILE A 13 6.04 -6.02 -0.75
N THR A 14 7.07 -6.42 0.00
CA THR A 14 6.92 -6.81 1.40
C THR A 14 7.56 -5.75 2.29
N LEU A 15 6.79 -5.18 3.21
CA LEU A 15 7.27 -4.25 4.23
C LEU A 15 7.39 -5.00 5.56
N VAL A 16 8.59 -4.99 6.12
CA VAL A 16 8.90 -5.62 7.40
C VAL A 16 9.13 -4.54 8.44
N ASP A 17 8.41 -4.63 9.56
CA ASP A 17 8.65 -3.78 10.72
C ASP A 17 9.84 -4.34 11.52
N ASP A 18 10.97 -3.64 11.46
CA ASP A 18 12.24 -4.06 12.07
C ASP A 18 12.78 -3.06 13.11
N GLU A 19 11.95 -2.11 13.57
CA GLU A 19 12.35 -1.16 14.62
C GLU A 19 12.22 -1.77 16.03
N ALA A 20 13.38 -2.14 16.59
CA ALA A 20 13.52 -2.95 17.80
C ALA A 20 13.02 -2.33 19.13
N ASP A 21 12.58 -1.07 19.15
CA ASP A 21 12.20 -0.36 20.39
C ASP A 21 10.68 -0.36 20.66
N THR A 22 9.90 -1.03 19.81
CA THR A 22 8.44 -1.11 19.94
C THR A 22 7.90 -2.53 19.71
N MET A 23 6.62 -2.74 20.02
CA MET A 23 5.93 -3.99 19.69
C MET A 23 5.74 -4.02 18.18
N LEU A 24 6.49 -4.90 17.51
CA LEU A 24 6.51 -5.01 16.05
C LEU A 24 5.11 -5.30 15.50
N GLN A 25 4.77 -4.63 14.40
CA GLN A 25 3.62 -4.96 13.58
C GLN A 25 3.93 -6.18 12.70
N GLU A 26 2.88 -6.90 12.29
CA GLU A 26 3.01 -7.94 11.26
C GLU A 26 3.37 -7.32 9.91
N ASP A 27 4.02 -8.12 9.07
CA ASP A 27 4.45 -7.69 7.73
C ASP A 27 3.27 -7.24 6.87
N VAL A 28 3.51 -6.21 6.04
CA VAL A 28 2.54 -5.73 5.06
C VAL A 28 2.96 -6.20 3.67
N VAL A 29 2.06 -6.90 3.01
CA VAL A 29 2.23 -7.35 1.64
C VAL A 29 1.42 -6.46 0.71
N ILE A 30 2.09 -5.87 -0.28
CA ILE A 30 1.48 -5.01 -1.29
C ILE A 30 1.62 -5.70 -2.64
N ASN A 31 0.50 -5.97 -3.32
CA ASN A 31 0.50 -6.43 -4.70
C ASN A 31 0.07 -5.28 -5.61
N ALA A 32 0.97 -4.83 -6.48
CA ALA A 32 0.68 -3.82 -7.49
C ALA A 32 0.40 -4.46 -8.84
N PHE A 33 -0.88 -4.62 -9.16
CA PHE A 33 -1.36 -5.07 -10.48
C PHE A 33 -1.49 -3.87 -11.43
N ALA A 34 -1.72 -4.14 -12.71
CA ALA A 34 -1.95 -3.09 -13.71
C ALA A 34 -3.23 -2.25 -13.43
N GLU A 35 -4.25 -2.86 -12.83
CA GLU A 35 -5.57 -2.24 -12.62
C GLU A 35 -5.84 -1.78 -11.18
N CYS A 36 -5.14 -2.35 -10.20
CA CYS A 36 -5.36 -2.08 -8.79
C CYS A 36 -4.14 -2.44 -7.93
N VAL A 37 -4.16 -1.97 -6.69
CA VAL A 37 -3.19 -2.36 -5.66
C VAL A 37 -3.92 -3.00 -4.50
N THR A 38 -3.42 -4.12 -3.99
CA THR A 38 -3.93 -4.71 -2.75
C THR A 38 -2.90 -4.56 -1.64
N ILE A 39 -3.37 -4.24 -0.44
CA ILE A 39 -2.58 -4.13 0.78
C ILE A 39 -3.12 -5.18 1.74
N GLU A 40 -2.25 -6.07 2.20
CA GLU A 40 -2.58 -7.22 3.01
C GLU A 40 -1.72 -7.25 4.27
N GLN A 41 -2.35 -7.51 5.42
CA GLN A 41 -1.65 -7.67 6.70
C GLN A 41 -2.37 -8.74 7.53
N TYR A 42 -1.60 -9.61 8.18
CA TYR A 42 -2.16 -10.63 9.07
C TYR A 42 -2.63 -9.99 10.40
N ASP A 43 -3.85 -10.33 10.84
CA ASP A 43 -4.38 -9.97 12.16
C ASP A 43 -4.33 -11.20 13.09
N PRO A 44 -3.40 -11.24 14.06
CA PRO A 44 -3.26 -12.38 14.98
C PRO A 44 -4.43 -12.51 15.96
N ARG A 45 -5.28 -11.47 16.12
CA ARG A 45 -6.46 -11.53 17.00
C ARG A 45 -7.62 -12.25 16.34
N GLN A 46 -7.74 -12.11 15.02
CA GLN A 46 -8.82 -12.70 14.23
C GLN A 46 -8.36 -13.95 13.45
N ASP A 47 -7.06 -14.25 13.49
CA ASP A 47 -6.42 -15.36 12.77
C ASP A 47 -6.76 -15.36 11.27
N ASN A 48 -6.65 -14.18 10.66
CA ASN A 48 -6.95 -13.98 9.25
C ASN A 48 -6.10 -12.86 8.63
N VAL A 49 -6.02 -12.84 7.30
CA VAL A 49 -5.40 -11.74 6.57
C VAL A 49 -6.46 -10.69 6.26
N GLN A 50 -6.21 -9.45 6.69
CA GLN A 50 -6.99 -8.28 6.32
C GLN A 50 -6.50 -7.76 4.98
N LYS A 51 -7.43 -7.46 4.07
CA LYS A 51 -7.12 -7.01 2.71
C LYS A 51 -7.88 -5.74 2.36
N ILE A 52 -7.15 -4.76 1.84
CA ILE A 52 -7.68 -3.51 1.28
C ILE A 52 -7.30 -3.46 -0.20
N THR A 53 -8.28 -3.17 -1.06
CA THR A 53 -8.03 -2.95 -2.49
C THR A 53 -8.18 -1.47 -2.81
N LEU A 54 -7.15 -0.90 -3.43
CA LEU A 54 -7.13 0.46 -3.93
C LEU A 54 -7.20 0.44 -5.46
N SER A 55 -8.09 1.25 -6.03
CA SER A 55 -7.98 1.62 -7.44
C SER A 55 -6.73 2.47 -7.67
N MET A 56 -6.25 2.53 -8.91
CA MET A 56 -5.11 3.38 -9.27
C MET A 56 -5.32 4.86 -8.94
N ALA A 57 -6.57 5.34 -9.03
CA ALA A 57 -6.91 6.71 -8.62
C ALA A 57 -6.74 6.90 -7.10
N GLN A 58 -7.23 5.97 -6.28
CA GLN A 58 -7.07 6.04 -4.83
C GLN A 58 -5.61 5.93 -4.39
N LEU A 59 -4.81 5.09 -5.05
CA LEU A 59 -3.37 4.98 -4.77
C LEU A 59 -2.66 6.30 -5.04
N ARG A 60 -2.94 6.93 -6.18
CA ARG A 60 -2.37 8.24 -6.53
C ARG A 60 -2.78 9.31 -5.51
N ASP A 61 -4.05 9.34 -5.14
CA ASP A 61 -4.57 10.31 -4.16
C ASP A 61 -3.93 10.08 -2.78
N LEU A 62 -3.72 8.83 -2.36
CA LEU A 62 -3.00 8.47 -1.13
C LEU A 62 -1.53 8.92 -1.18
N ALA A 63 -0.83 8.68 -2.29
CA ALA A 63 0.56 9.10 -2.47
C ALA A 63 0.71 10.63 -2.38
N ALA A 64 -0.24 11.38 -2.96
CA ALA A 64 -0.26 12.84 -2.85
C ALA A 64 -0.54 13.31 -1.42
N ALA A 65 -1.44 12.63 -0.69
CA ALA A 65 -1.83 13.01 0.66
C ALA A 65 -0.64 13.06 1.65
N PHE A 66 0.40 12.22 1.45
CA PHE A 66 1.62 12.28 2.28
C PHE A 66 2.37 13.62 2.21
N ASN A 67 2.12 14.44 1.18
CA ASN A 67 2.85 15.69 0.93
C ASN A 67 1.95 16.93 1.02
N LEU A 68 0.70 16.78 1.46
CA LEU A 68 -0.29 17.86 1.52
C LEU A 68 -0.72 18.12 2.98
N PRO A 69 -1.00 19.38 3.36
CA PRO A 69 -1.56 19.69 4.68
C PRO A 69 -3.02 19.24 4.78
N GLU A 70 -3.60 19.37 5.97
CA GLU A 70 -5.02 19.12 6.20
C GLU A 70 -5.90 19.95 5.24
N GLY A 71 -6.87 19.29 4.59
CA GLY A 71 -7.79 19.93 3.66
C GLY A 71 -8.57 18.94 2.79
N SER A 72 -9.37 19.48 1.88
CA SER A 72 -10.11 18.70 0.86
C SER A 72 -9.50 18.94 -0.50
N TYR A 73 -9.02 17.87 -1.15
CA TYR A 73 -8.33 17.94 -2.42
C TYR A 73 -9.02 17.08 -3.48
N THR A 74 -9.00 17.55 -4.72
CA THR A 74 -9.32 16.74 -5.89
C THR A 74 -8.15 16.81 -6.83
N LEU A 75 -7.46 15.67 -7.00
CA LEU A 75 -6.43 15.57 -8.03
C LEU A 75 -7.12 15.49 -9.38
N ARG A 76 -6.81 16.44 -10.26
CA ARG A 76 -7.21 16.36 -11.66
C ARG A 76 -6.20 15.45 -12.37
N PRO A 77 -6.64 14.53 -13.25
CA PRO A 77 -5.72 13.83 -14.13
C PRO A 77 -4.90 14.87 -14.89
N SER A 78 -3.57 14.72 -14.91
CA SER A 78 -2.72 15.52 -15.80
C SER A 78 -3.08 15.16 -17.25
N GLU A 79 -3.33 16.15 -18.11
CA GLU A 79 -3.65 15.95 -19.54
C GLU A 79 -2.48 15.41 -20.39
N GLN A 80 -1.49 14.77 -19.78
CA GLN A 80 -0.34 14.20 -20.49
C GLN A 80 0.02 12.85 -19.87
N ASP A 81 -0.56 11.81 -20.47
CA ASP A 81 0.03 10.48 -20.62
C ASP A 81 0.29 10.28 -22.13
#